data_AF-K6XX24-F1
#
_entry.id   AF-K6XX24-F1
#
_cell.length_a   1.000
_cell.length_b   1.000
_cell.length_c   1.000
_cell.angle_alpha   90.00
_cell.angle_beta   90.00
_cell.angle_gamma   90.00
#
_symmetry.space_group_name_H-M   'P 1'
#
loop_
_entity.id
_entity.type
_entity.pdbx_description
1 polymer ?
#
loop_
_entity_poly.entity_id
_entity_poly.type
_entity_poly.pdbx_seq_one_letter_code
_entity_poly.pdbx_strand_id
1 'polypeptide(L)'
;MSYKFKHYAQPVSSSLKSNYEAVFIEFAIGLICASFAYYTYDEALVLFLSTALIAGVCFLLTIHNFVLIVKQFKIDKKLKRLDEREKRESNFKGE
;
A
#
# COMPACT_ATOMS: atom_id res chain seq x y z
N MET A 1 16.47 1.42 37.14
CA MET A 1 15.85 0.24 36.49
C MET A 1 15.36 0.66 35.11
N SER A 2 15.79 -0.05 34.06
CA SER A 2 15.65 0.35 32.66
C SER A 2 14.19 0.34 32.20
N TYR A 3 13.75 1.47 31.64
CA TYR A 3 12.49 1.66 30.91
C TYR A 3 12.33 0.63 29.79
N LYS A 4 11.15 0.02 29.64
CA LYS A 4 10.69 -0.61 28.39
C LYS A 4 9.22 -0.29 28.13
N PHE A 5 8.97 0.97 27.74
CA PHE A 5 7.72 1.41 27.13
C PHE A 5 7.86 1.30 25.59
N LYS A 6 7.75 0.10 25.03
CA LYS A 6 7.73 -0.10 23.56
C LYS A 6 6.77 -1.22 23.11
N HIS A 7 5.73 -1.53 23.88
CA HIS A 7 4.70 -2.50 23.45
C HIS A 7 3.60 -1.92 22.55
N TYR A 8 3.49 -0.59 22.46
CA TYR A 8 2.50 0.09 21.60
C TYR A 8 3.03 0.51 20.22
N ALA A 9 4.29 0.18 19.91
CA ALA A 9 4.95 0.53 18.65
C ALA A 9 5.29 -0.70 17.81
N GLN A 10 4.57 -1.81 17.97
CA GLN A 10 4.67 -2.90 16.99
C GLN A 10 4.14 -2.35 15.66
N PRO A 11 4.99 -2.25 14.62
CA PRO A 11 4.51 -1.83 13.31
C PRO A 11 3.44 -2.83 12.92
N VAL A 12 2.26 -2.31 12.60
CA VAL A 12 1.07 -3.06 12.21
C VAL A 12 1.41 -3.86 10.95
N SER A 13 2.06 -5.01 11.11
CA SER A 13 2.49 -5.88 10.01
C SER A 13 1.28 -6.43 9.24
N SER A 14 0.11 -6.39 9.86
CA SER A 14 -1.20 -6.66 9.25
C SER A 14 -1.67 -5.56 8.29
N SER A 15 -1.31 -4.28 8.50
CA SER A 15 -1.81 -3.20 7.63
C SER A 15 -1.10 -3.18 6.28
N LEU A 16 0.19 -3.51 6.22
CA LEU A 16 0.89 -3.59 4.93
C LEU A 16 0.34 -4.69 4.04
N LYS A 17 0.10 -5.90 4.57
CA LYS A 17 -0.47 -7.01 3.78
C LYS A 17 -1.90 -6.67 3.31
N SER A 18 -2.71 -6.08 4.20
CA SER A 18 -4.05 -5.61 3.88
C SER A 18 -4.06 -4.48 2.83
N ASN A 19 -3.09 -3.57 2.86
CA ASN A 19 -2.96 -2.50 1.87
C ASN A 19 -2.60 -3.06 0.48
N TYR A 20 -1.72 -4.06 0.40
CA TYR A 20 -1.42 -4.71 -0.88
C TYR A 20 -2.63 -5.44 -1.47
N GLU A 21 -3.42 -6.13 -0.64
CA GLU A 21 -4.67 -6.78 -1.07
C GLU A 21 -5.68 -5.75 -1.57
N ALA A 22 -5.84 -4.63 -0.87
CA ALA A 22 -6.73 -3.55 -1.28
C ALA A 22 -6.34 -2.96 -2.66
N VAL A 23 -5.05 -2.71 -2.88
CA VAL A 23 -4.54 -2.20 -4.17
C VAL A 23 -4.77 -3.18 -5.30
N PHE A 24 -4.58 -4.48 -5.04
CA PHE A 24 -4.81 -5.51 -6.06
C PHE A 24 -6.29 -5.60 -6.45
N ILE A 25 -7.19 -5.49 -5.48
CA ILE A 25 -8.64 -5.49 -5.71
C ILE A 25 -9.08 -4.24 -6.47
N GLU A 26 -8.61 -3.04 -6.07
CA GLU A 26 -8.90 -1.79 -6.78
C GLU A 26 -8.42 -1.81 -8.24
N PHE A 27 -7.24 -2.40 -8.48
CA PHE A 27 -6.70 -2.56 -9.82
C PHE A 27 -7.55 -3.53 -10.67
N ALA A 28 -7.97 -4.66 -10.09
CA ALA A 28 -8.84 -5.63 -10.78
C ALA A 28 -10.19 -5.02 -11.15
N ILE A 29 -10.82 -4.29 -10.23
CA ILE A 29 -12.08 -3.58 -10.49
C ILE A 29 -11.90 -2.53 -11.59
N GLY A 30 -10.82 -1.74 -11.53
CA GLY A 30 -10.49 -0.76 -12.56
C GLY A 30 -10.35 -1.37 -13.96
N LEU A 31 -9.68 -2.52 -14.08
CA LEU A 31 -9.55 -3.26 -15.35
C LEU A 31 -10.89 -3.79 -15.87
N ILE A 32 -11.74 -4.30 -14.99
CA ILE A 32 -13.08 -4.78 -15.37
C ILE A 32 -13.91 -3.59 -15.88
N CYS A 33 -13.94 -2.48 -15.14
CA CYS A 33 -14.66 -1.27 -15.55
C CYS A 33 -14.13 -0.69 -16.88
N ALA A 34 -12.82 -0.70 -17.10
CA ALA A 34 -12.22 -0.27 -18.38
C ALA A 34 -12.62 -1.19 -19.54
N SER A 35 -12.67 -2.50 -19.31
CA SER A 35 -13.10 -3.48 -20.30
C SER A 35 -14.56 -3.25 -20.69
N PHE A 36 -15.44 -3.06 -19.69
CA PHE A 36 -16.85 -2.75 -19.95
C PHE A 36 -17.03 -1.44 -20.70
N ALA A 37 -16.29 -0.38 -20.35
CA ALA A 37 -16.31 0.87 -21.08
C ALA A 37 -15.93 0.66 -22.56
N TYR A 38 -14.92 -0.16 -22.85
CA TYR A 38 -14.54 -0.45 -24.24
C TYR A 38 -15.65 -1.16 -25.03
N TYR A 39 -16.32 -2.15 -24.43
CA TYR A 39 -17.39 -2.90 -25.09
C TYR A 39 -18.72 -2.13 -25.21
N THR A 40 -18.99 -1.19 -24.30
CA THR A 40 -20.28 -0.46 -24.24
C THR A 40 -20.26 0.90 -24.92
N TYR A 41 -19.15 1.26 -25.56
CA TYR A 41 -18.95 2.55 -26.22
C TYR A 41 -20.03 2.88 -27.27
N ASP A 42 -20.51 1.87 -28.00
CA ASP A 42 -21.48 2.05 -29.09
C ASP A 42 -22.95 1.92 -28.63
N GLU A 43 -23.21 1.03 -27.67
CA GLU A 43 -24.57 0.59 -27.30
C GLU A 43 -25.20 1.43 -26.17
N ALA A 44 -24.41 1.93 -25.22
CA ALA A 44 -24.94 2.54 -24.00
C ALA A 44 -24.04 3.63 -23.43
N LEU A 45 -24.13 4.84 -23.99
CA LEU A 45 -23.34 6.02 -23.57
C LEU A 45 -23.40 6.33 -22.06
N VAL A 46 -24.54 6.11 -21.41
CA VAL A 46 -24.70 6.32 -19.95
C VAL A 46 -23.87 5.31 -19.15
N LEU A 47 -23.83 4.06 -19.61
CA LEU A 47 -23.04 2.98 -19.01
C LEU A 47 -21.55 3.19 -19.29
N PHE A 48 -21.20 3.66 -20.48
CA PHE A 48 -19.84 4.06 -20.83
C PHE A 48 -19.32 5.17 -19.91
N LEU A 49 -20.08 6.26 -19.74
CA LEU A 49 -19.63 7.42 -18.96
C LEU A 49 -19.42 7.07 -17.48
N SER A 50 -20.34 6.31 -16.89
CA SER A 50 -20.24 5.87 -15.49
C SER A 50 -19.08 4.90 -15.27
N THR A 51 -18.91 3.90 -16.14
CA THR A 51 -17.79 2.93 -16.04
C THR A 51 -16.43 3.56 -16.33
N ALA A 52 -16.35 4.51 -17.26
CA ALA A 52 -15.12 5.24 -17.56
C ALA A 52 -14.70 6.16 -16.40
N LEU A 53 -15.65 6.87 -15.78
CA LEU A 53 -15.38 7.70 -14.59
C LEU A 53 -14.88 6.84 -13.42
N ILE A 54 -15.57 5.73 -13.13
CA ILE A 54 -15.18 4.82 -12.05
C ILE A 54 -13.79 4.23 -12.32
N ALA A 55 -13.53 3.76 -13.55
CA ALA A 55 -12.22 3.23 -13.91
C ALA A 55 -11.12 4.28 -13.71
N GLY A 56 -11.34 5.52 -14.16
CA GLY A 56 -10.39 6.62 -13.97
C GLY A 56 -10.07 6.89 -12.49
N VAL A 57 -11.10 6.92 -11.64
CA VAL A 57 -10.93 7.09 -10.19
C VAL A 57 -10.18 5.91 -9.59
N CYS A 58 -10.55 4.67 -9.93
CA CYS A 58 -9.87 3.46 -9.46
C CYS A 58 -8.38 3.45 -9.86
N PHE A 59 -8.02 3.84 -11.08
CA PHE A 59 -6.62 3.92 -11.49
C PHE A 59 -5.84 5.00 -10.72
N LEU A 60 -6.44 6.18 -10.48
CA LEU A 60 -5.80 7.24 -9.69
C LEU A 60 -5.55 6.80 -8.24
N LEU A 61 -6.55 6.18 -7.60
CA LEU A 61 -6.43 5.62 -6.24
C LEU A 61 -5.37 4.50 -6.19
N THR A 62 -5.39 3.60 -7.16
CA THR A 62 -4.39 2.52 -7.28
C THR A 62 -2.98 3.09 -7.35
N ILE A 63 -2.74 4.10 -8.21
CA ILE A 63 -1.42 4.75 -8.34
C ILE A 63 -1.03 5.43 -7.03
N HIS A 64 -1.95 6.15 -6.39
CA HIS A 64 -1.69 6.84 -5.13
C HIS A 64 -1.30 5.86 -4.01
N ASN A 65 -2.06 4.77 -3.86
CA ASN A 65 -1.77 3.71 -2.88
C ASN A 65 -0.45 2.99 -3.21
N PHE A 66 -0.17 2.74 -4.49
CA PHE A 66 1.10 2.16 -4.91
C PHE A 66 2.30 3.04 -4.52
N VAL A 67 2.22 4.36 -4.73
CA VAL A 67 3.27 5.29 -4.33
C VAL A 67 3.48 5.30 -2.81
N LEU A 68 2.40 5.27 -2.02
CA LEU A 68 2.49 5.18 -0.56
C LEU A 68 3.19 3.89 -0.11
N ILE A 69 2.83 2.76 -0.71
CA ILE A 69 3.46 1.47 -0.44
C ILE A 69 4.96 1.50 -0.76
N VAL A 70 5.34 2.03 -1.93
CA VAL A 70 6.76 2.15 -2.32
C VAL A 70 7.54 3.05 -1.35
N LYS A 71 6.93 4.15 -0.87
CA LYS A 71 7.52 4.99 0.17
C LYS A 71 7.68 4.24 1.50
N GLN A 72 6.66 3.51 1.94
CA GLN A 72 6.73 2.69 3.16
C GLN A 72 7.84 1.64 3.06
N PHE A 73 7.99 0.97 1.92
CA PHE A 73 9.05 -0.01 1.69
C PHE A 73 10.46 0.57 1.85
N LYS A 74 10.66 1.83 1.46
CA LYS A 74 11.92 2.54 1.68
C LYS A 74 12.17 2.86 3.16
N ILE A 75 11.11 3.24 3.89
CA ILE A 75 11.19 3.52 5.33
C ILE A 75 11.49 2.23 6.10
N ASP A 76 10.82 1.13 5.77
CA ASP A 76 11.01 -0.17 6.42
C ASP A 76 12.46 -0.68 6.27
N LYS A 77 13.04 -0.54 5.07
CA LYS A 77 14.48 -0.82 4.83
C LYS A 77 15.43 0.08 5.62
N LYS A 78 15.04 1.33 5.92
CA LYS A 78 15.85 2.21 6.79
C LYS A 78 15.73 1.78 8.25
N LEU A 79 14.52 1.45 8.69
CA LEU A 79 14.25 1.05 10.08
C LEU A 79 14.99 -0.24 10.45
N LYS A 80 14.97 -1.28 9.59
CA LYS A 80 15.73 -2.51 9.82
C LYS A 80 17.24 -2.27 9.99
N ARG A 81 17.80 -1.34 9.22
CA ARG A 81 19.23 -0.98 9.33
C ARG A 81 19.56 -0.23 10.62
N LEU A 82 18.60 0.52 11.18
CA LEU A 82 18.77 1.18 12.48
C LEU A 82 18.68 0.16 13.63
N ASP A 83 17.73 -0.79 13.56
CA ASP A 83 17.61 -1.87 14.56
C ASP A 83 18.90 -2.72 14.63
N GLU A 84 19.50 -3.05 13.49
CA GLU A 84 20.78 -3.76 13.46
C GLU A 84 21.95 -2.94 14.01
N ARG A 85 21.92 -1.61 13.90
CA ARG A 85 22.93 -0.75 14.54
C ARG A 85 22.74 -0.71 16.04
N GLU A 86 21.52 -0.53 16.52
CA GLU A 86 21.17 -0.52 17.94
C GLU A 86 21.58 -1.84 18.62
N LYS A 87 21.33 -2.99 17.96
CA LYS A 87 21.80 -4.30 18.43
C LYS A 87 23.33 -4.38 18.57
N ARG A 88 24.09 -3.88 17.59
CA ARG A 88 25.56 -3.89 17.68
C ARG A 88 26.09 -3.01 18.81
N GLU A 89 25.52 -1.83 19.02
CA GLU A 89 25.93 -0.95 20.12
C GLU A 89 25.57 -1.54 21.49
N SER A 90 24.44 -2.26 21.59
CA SER A 90 24.06 -2.93 22.84
C SER A 90 24.97 -4.10 23.20
N ASN A 91 25.50 -4.84 22.22
CA ASN A 91 26.41 -5.97 22.47
C ASN A 91 27.78 -5.48 22.98
N PHE A 92 28.30 -4.39 22.42
CA PHE A 92 29.58 -3.80 22.83
C PHE A 92 29.57 -3.22 24.26
N LYS A 93 28.41 -2.82 24.79
CA LYS A 93 28.27 -2.31 26.16
C LYS A 93 28.10 -3.39 27.23
N GLY A 94 27.91 -4.65 26.82
CA GLY A 94 27.71 -5.78 27.72
C GLY A 94 28.99 -6.55 28.06
N GLU A 95 30.12 -6.20 27.43
CA GLU A 95 31.46 -6.73 27.68
C GLU A 95 32.29 -5.82 28.60
#